data_AF-A0A1V3MTI7-F1
#
_entry.id   AF-A0A1V3MTI7-F1
#
_cell.length_a   1.000
_cell.length_b   1.000
_cell.length_c   1.000
_cell.angle_alpha   90.00
_cell.angle_beta   90.00
_cell.angle_gamma   90.00
#
_symmetry.space_group_name_H-M   'P 1'
#
loop_
_entity.id
_entity.type
_entity.pdbx_description
1 polymer ?
#
loop_
_entity_poly.entity_id
_entity_poly.type
_entity_poly.pdbx_seq_one_letter_code
_entity_poly.pdbx_strand_id
1 'polypeptide(L)'
;MATEKITRKSEKALVNLSTPEFALDHYVAVATEGESAGIEQLFTDDFNRKIQSKTALTNSRGEVIKLFKKQRGEKLNCNVSAQIIEKSADYMVAKVTMKFENFTMTDLVTLVREGDSWKVAKSINSYK
;
A
#
# COMPACT_ATOMS: atom_id res chain seq x y z
N MET A 1 24.11 -12.54 -36.13
CA MET A 1 24.25 -11.29 -35.35
C MET A 1 23.09 -10.38 -35.77
N ALA A 2 22.27 -9.76 -34.95
CA ALA A 2 22.21 -9.61 -33.49
C ALA A 2 20.71 -9.52 -33.10
N THR A 3 20.32 -10.15 -32.00
CA THR A 3 19.00 -10.00 -31.40
C THR A 3 18.99 -8.70 -30.59
N GLU A 4 18.30 -7.68 -31.10
CA GLU A 4 18.07 -6.45 -30.37
C GLU A 4 17.17 -6.73 -29.16
N LYS A 5 17.81 -6.70 -27.99
CA LYS A 5 17.18 -6.83 -26.69
C LYS A 5 16.34 -5.58 -26.45
N ILE A 6 15.05 -5.65 -26.75
CA ILE A 6 14.06 -4.63 -26.36
C ILE A 6 14.13 -4.53 -24.83
N THR A 7 14.81 -3.50 -24.36
CA THR A 7 14.89 -3.16 -22.95
C THR A 7 13.51 -2.62 -22.59
N ARG A 8 12.69 -3.43 -21.91
CA ARG A 8 11.43 -2.99 -21.31
C ARG A 8 11.75 -1.89 -20.30
N LYS A 9 11.78 -0.66 -20.78
CA LYS A 9 11.74 0.54 -19.94
C LYS A 9 10.41 0.43 -19.21
N SER A 10 10.45 0.13 -17.91
CA SER A 10 9.27 0.07 -17.06
C SER A 10 8.51 1.38 -17.25
N GLU A 11 7.40 1.36 -17.98
CA GLU A 11 6.43 2.45 -17.94
C GLU A 11 6.10 2.63 -16.46
N LYS A 12 6.52 3.76 -15.88
CA LYS A 12 5.95 4.24 -14.63
C LYS A 12 4.48 4.41 -14.94
N ALA A 13 3.65 3.45 -14.54
CA ALA A 13 2.22 3.58 -14.64
C ALA A 13 1.82 4.89 -13.95
N LEU A 14 1.02 5.71 -14.63
CA LEU A 14 0.52 6.99 -14.15
C LEU A 14 -0.52 6.73 -13.05
N VAL A 15 -0.06 6.39 -11.86
CA VAL A 15 -0.92 6.33 -10.67
C VAL A 15 -1.10 7.75 -10.15
N ASN A 16 -2.35 8.17 -9.99
CA ASN A 16 -2.65 9.46 -9.41
C ASN A 16 -2.48 9.39 -7.89
N LEU A 17 -1.47 10.08 -7.36
CA LEU A 17 -1.19 10.19 -5.92
C LEU A 17 -1.27 11.66 -5.45
N SER A 18 -2.00 12.51 -6.17
CA SER A 18 -2.05 13.97 -5.90
C SER A 18 -2.82 14.35 -4.63
N THR A 19 -3.71 13.48 -4.15
CA THR A 19 -4.50 13.67 -2.92
C THR A 19 -4.28 12.49 -1.97
N PRO A 20 -4.47 12.68 -0.65
CA PRO A 20 -4.32 11.58 0.29
C PRO A 20 -5.38 10.50 0.08
N GLU A 21 -6.59 10.87 -0.36
CA GLU A 21 -7.65 9.91 -0.74
C GLU A 21 -7.21 9.00 -1.89
N PHE A 22 -6.64 9.56 -2.98
CA PHE A 22 -6.19 8.73 -4.09
C PHE A 22 -5.02 7.80 -3.69
N ALA A 23 -4.12 8.27 -2.83
CA ALA A 23 -3.05 7.43 -2.31
C ALA A 23 -3.57 6.31 -1.38
N LEU A 24 -4.59 6.60 -0.56
CA LEU A 24 -5.25 5.60 0.29
C LEU A 24 -6.01 4.57 -0.54
N ASP A 25 -6.78 5.00 -1.54
CA ASP A 25 -7.49 4.11 -2.46
C ASP A 25 -6.51 3.19 -3.19
N HIS A 26 -5.39 3.75 -3.67
CA HIS A 26 -4.35 2.96 -4.32
C HIS A 26 -3.67 1.98 -3.35
N TYR A 27 -3.43 2.38 -2.10
CA TYR A 27 -2.92 1.48 -1.06
C TYR A 27 -3.87 0.30 -0.82
N VAL A 28 -5.19 0.57 -0.74
CA VAL A 28 -6.21 -0.46 -0.61
C VAL A 28 -6.18 -1.40 -1.82
N ALA A 29 -6.20 -0.86 -3.04
CA ALA A 29 -6.18 -1.66 -4.27
C ALA A 29 -4.93 -2.57 -4.36
N VAL A 30 -3.76 -2.05 -4.01
CA VAL A 30 -2.51 -2.84 -3.96
C VAL A 30 -2.60 -3.94 -2.89
N ALA A 31 -3.18 -3.62 -1.72
CA ALA A 31 -3.25 -4.54 -0.60
C ALA A 31 -4.32 -5.64 -0.74
N THR A 32 -5.38 -5.39 -1.50
CA THR A 32 -6.56 -6.29 -1.54
C THR A 32 -6.97 -6.74 -2.93
N GLU A 33 -6.59 -6.04 -3.99
CA GLU A 33 -7.07 -6.30 -5.35
C GLU A 33 -5.95 -6.71 -6.32
N GLY A 34 -4.72 -6.86 -5.82
CA GLY A 34 -3.58 -7.30 -6.61
C GLY A 34 -3.10 -6.24 -7.61
N GLU A 35 -3.45 -4.96 -7.40
CA GLU A 35 -2.90 -3.86 -8.17
C GLU A 35 -1.39 -3.75 -7.94
N SER A 36 -0.63 -3.46 -8.99
CA SER A 36 0.84 -3.40 -8.96
C SER A 36 1.43 -2.22 -9.71
N ALA A 37 0.61 -1.52 -10.50
CA ALA A 37 0.96 -0.24 -11.10
C ALA A 37 1.43 0.73 -10.02
N GLY A 38 2.53 1.43 -10.27
CA GLY A 38 3.04 2.48 -9.40
C GLY A 38 3.39 2.11 -7.95
N ILE A 39 3.45 0.81 -7.61
CA ILE A 39 3.69 0.35 -6.24
C ILE A 39 4.99 0.88 -5.60
N GLU A 40 6.02 1.13 -6.41
CA GLU A 40 7.27 1.71 -5.94
C GLU A 40 7.11 3.18 -5.53
N GLN A 41 6.15 3.91 -6.10
CA GLN A 41 5.91 5.32 -5.78
C GLN A 41 5.00 5.51 -4.56
N LEU A 42 4.25 4.48 -4.17
CA LEU A 42 3.24 4.54 -3.12
C LEU A 42 3.83 4.71 -1.70
N PHE A 43 5.05 4.25 -1.46
CA PHE A 43 5.65 4.22 -0.13
C PHE A 43 6.78 5.24 0.00
N THR A 44 6.89 5.91 1.16
CA THR A 44 8.08 6.71 1.51
C THR A 44 9.31 5.82 1.59
N ASP A 45 10.51 6.39 1.45
CA ASP A 45 11.75 5.60 1.45
C ASP A 45 12.01 4.87 2.78
N ASP A 46 11.56 5.47 3.89
CA ASP A 46 11.67 4.95 5.26
C ASP A 46 10.45 4.12 5.72
N PHE A 47 9.51 3.83 4.81
CA PHE A 47 8.29 3.10 5.13
C PHE A 47 8.58 1.76 5.81
N ASN A 48 7.77 1.46 6.81
CA ASN A 48 7.69 0.15 7.43
C ASN A 48 6.24 -0.25 7.75
N ARG A 49 6.02 -1.57 7.70
CA ARG A 49 4.77 -2.20 8.15
C ARG A 49 5.04 -3.00 9.41
N LYS A 50 4.36 -2.67 10.50
CA LYS A 50 4.31 -3.48 11.70
C LYS A 50 3.11 -4.42 11.65
N ILE A 51 3.33 -5.68 11.96
CA ILE A 51 2.27 -6.68 12.18
C ILE A 51 2.19 -6.94 13.68
N GLN A 52 1.09 -6.51 14.28
CA GLN A 52 0.78 -6.70 15.67
C GLN A 52 0.24 -8.13 15.86
N SER A 53 1.16 -9.06 16.12
CA SER A 53 0.87 -10.44 16.51
C SER A 53 1.53 -10.76 17.87
N LYS A 54 1.46 -12.02 18.34
CA LYS A 54 2.17 -12.47 19.55
C LYS A 54 3.68 -12.18 19.49
N THR A 55 4.25 -12.18 18.27
CA THR A 55 5.59 -11.66 18.00
C THR A 55 5.46 -10.45 17.10
N ALA A 56 5.94 -9.29 17.55
CA ALA A 56 5.93 -8.10 16.72
C ALA A 56 6.88 -8.30 15.53
N LEU A 57 6.34 -8.32 14.31
CA LEU A 57 7.10 -8.40 13.07
C LEU A 57 7.06 -7.04 12.39
N THR A 58 8.22 -6.49 12.05
CA THR A 58 8.34 -5.25 11.28
C THR A 58 8.94 -5.59 9.92
N ASN A 59 8.20 -5.30 8.86
CA ASN A 59 8.63 -5.46 7.48
C ASN A 59 9.09 -4.12 6.92
N SER A 60 10.23 -4.12 6.24
CA SER A 60 10.73 -2.99 5.48
C SER A 60 9.89 -2.72 4.23
N ARG A 61 10.05 -1.53 3.64
CA ARG A 61 9.52 -1.17 2.31
C ARG A 61 9.79 -2.24 1.25
N GLY A 62 11.03 -2.71 1.15
CA GLY A 62 11.40 -3.71 0.14
C GLY A 62 10.66 -5.04 0.30
N GLU A 63 10.48 -5.50 1.54
CA GLU A 63 9.74 -6.75 1.84
C GLU A 63 8.26 -6.62 1.52
N VAL A 64 7.63 -5.49 1.88
CA VAL A 64 6.21 -5.24 1.59
C VAL A 64 5.96 -5.12 0.09
N ILE A 65 6.80 -4.38 -0.64
CA ILE A 65 6.68 -4.27 -2.10
C ILE A 65 6.87 -5.64 -2.76
N LYS A 66 7.83 -6.43 -2.29
CA LYS A 66 8.05 -7.80 -2.79
C LYS A 66 6.85 -8.69 -2.53
N LEU A 67 6.20 -8.58 -1.37
CA LEU A 67 4.99 -9.33 -1.04
C LEU A 67 3.85 -8.96 -2.01
N PHE A 68 3.56 -7.68 -2.16
CA PHE A 68 2.48 -7.21 -3.03
C PHE A 68 2.72 -7.52 -4.51
N LYS A 69 3.95 -7.43 -5.00
CA LYS A 69 4.30 -7.87 -6.37
C LYS A 69 4.04 -9.35 -6.59
N LYS A 70 4.18 -10.20 -5.57
CA LYS A 70 3.83 -11.63 -5.64
C LYS A 70 2.32 -11.86 -5.66
N GLN A 71 1.54 -10.95 -5.09
CA GLN A 71 0.07 -10.97 -5.05
C GLN A 71 -0.56 -10.32 -6.29
N ARG A 72 0.24 -9.92 -7.29
CA ARG A 72 -0.26 -9.24 -8.48
C ARG A 72 -1.37 -10.04 -9.17
N GLY A 73 -2.51 -9.40 -9.40
CA GLY A 73 -3.69 -9.98 -10.03
C GLY A 73 -4.56 -10.84 -9.11
N GLU A 74 -4.13 -11.07 -7.87
CA GLU A 74 -4.90 -11.81 -6.88
C GLU A 74 -5.77 -10.87 -6.06
N LYS A 75 -7.09 -11.09 -6.10
CA LYS A 75 -8.05 -10.35 -5.28
C LYS A 75 -8.38 -11.15 -4.02
N LEU A 76 -8.17 -10.52 -2.86
CA LEU A 76 -8.53 -11.10 -1.58
C LEU A 76 -10.06 -11.15 -1.42
N ASN A 77 -10.56 -12.28 -0.92
CA ASN A 77 -11.98 -12.43 -0.60
C ASN A 77 -12.32 -11.76 0.75
N CYS A 78 -12.37 -10.44 0.74
CA CYS A 78 -12.72 -9.63 1.90
C CYS A 78 -13.60 -8.44 1.53
N ASN A 79 -14.38 -7.96 2.48
CA ASN A 79 -15.08 -6.69 2.37
C ASN A 79 -14.21 -5.59 2.99
N VAL A 80 -13.92 -4.55 2.23
CA VAL A 80 -13.00 -3.48 2.62
C VAL A 80 -13.78 -2.21 2.98
N SER A 81 -13.40 -1.58 4.08
CA SER A 81 -13.85 -0.23 4.43
C SER A 81 -12.67 0.60 4.91
N ALA A 82 -12.66 1.88 4.55
CA ALA A 82 -11.66 2.84 5.01
C ALA A 82 -12.35 3.96 5.80
N GLN A 83 -11.77 4.33 6.93
CA GLN A 83 -12.23 5.42 7.77
C GLN A 83 -11.08 6.39 7.98
N ILE A 84 -11.21 7.63 7.51
CA ILE A 84 -10.26 8.71 7.83
C ILE A 84 -10.44 9.07 9.31
N ILE A 85 -9.36 9.01 10.08
CA ILE A 85 -9.32 9.36 11.50
C ILE A 85 -8.90 10.81 11.67
N GLU A 86 -7.86 11.22 10.94
CA GLU A 86 -7.26 12.55 11.02
C GLU A 86 -6.79 12.96 9.62
N LYS A 87 -6.95 14.23 9.27
CA LYS A 87 -6.45 14.79 8.00
C LYS A 87 -6.04 16.25 8.18
N SER A 88 -4.83 16.58 7.73
CA SER A 88 -4.31 17.93 7.62
C SER A 88 -3.89 18.23 6.16
N ALA A 89 -3.15 19.33 5.97
CA ALA A 89 -2.61 19.73 4.67
C ALA A 89 -1.54 18.76 4.13
N ASP A 90 -0.79 18.12 5.01
CA ASP A 90 0.42 17.34 4.72
C ASP A 90 0.45 15.96 5.36
N TYR A 91 -0.61 15.59 6.08
CA TYR A 91 -0.70 14.34 6.83
C TYR A 91 -2.13 13.76 6.83
N MET A 92 -2.25 12.43 6.81
CA MET A 92 -3.52 11.72 6.99
C MET A 92 -3.30 10.42 7.77
N VAL A 93 -4.23 10.09 8.67
CA VAL A 93 -4.35 8.76 9.27
C VAL A 93 -5.68 8.16 8.89
N ALA A 94 -5.66 6.92 8.40
CA ALA A 94 -6.85 6.16 8.07
C ALA A 94 -6.80 4.76 8.69
N LYS A 95 -7.97 4.27 9.09
CA LYS A 95 -8.18 2.88 9.48
C LYS A 95 -8.79 2.13 8.31
N VAL A 96 -8.04 1.19 7.74
CA VAL A 96 -8.54 0.26 6.73
C VAL A 96 -8.95 -1.03 7.43
N THR A 97 -10.19 -1.45 7.24
CA THR A 97 -10.75 -2.68 7.81
C THR A 97 -11.03 -3.64 6.66
N MET A 98 -10.44 -4.83 6.71
CA MET A 98 -10.62 -5.91 5.74
C MET A 98 -11.29 -7.08 6.48
N LYS A 99 -12.58 -7.27 6.22
CA LYS A 99 -13.40 -8.30 6.85
C LYS A 99 -13.42 -9.55 5.98
N PHE A 100 -12.78 -10.62 6.46
CA PHE A 100 -12.85 -11.95 5.87
C PHE A 100 -13.97 -12.75 6.52
N GLU A 101 -14.24 -13.96 6.00
CA GLU A 101 -15.27 -14.85 6.54
C GLU A 101 -15.05 -15.17 8.03
N ASN A 102 -13.81 -15.45 8.43
CA ASN A 102 -13.49 -15.97 9.76
C ASN A 102 -12.70 -15.01 10.66
N PHE A 103 -12.21 -13.90 10.13
CA PHE A 103 -11.39 -12.95 10.88
C PHE A 103 -11.46 -11.55 10.29
N THR A 104 -11.01 -10.56 11.05
CA THR A 104 -10.89 -9.18 10.58
C THR A 104 -9.45 -8.71 10.68
N MET A 105 -8.94 -8.16 9.58
CA MET A 105 -7.67 -7.46 9.58
C MET A 105 -7.93 -5.95 9.64
N THR A 106 -7.26 -5.26 10.55
CA THR A 106 -7.30 -3.79 10.64
C THR A 106 -5.91 -3.24 10.41
N ASP A 107 -5.80 -2.27 9.51
CA ASP A 107 -4.56 -1.57 9.20
C ASP A 107 -4.72 -0.07 9.54
N LEU A 108 -3.87 0.44 10.43
CA LEU A 108 -3.76 1.86 10.70
C LEU A 108 -2.67 2.43 9.79
N VAL A 109 -3.11 3.16 8.77
CA VAL A 109 -2.27 3.67 7.68
C VAL A 109 -2.02 5.14 7.91
N THR A 110 -0.75 5.53 7.86
CA THR A 110 -0.31 6.93 7.91
C THR A 110 0.21 7.34 6.54
N LEU A 111 -0.36 8.42 6.00
CA LEU A 111 0.06 9.01 4.74
C LEU A 111 0.63 10.41 4.97
N VAL A 112 1.64 10.77 4.19
CA VAL A 112 2.31 12.07 4.23
C VAL A 112 2.42 12.65 2.83
N ARG A 113 2.44 13.97 2.72
CA ARG A 113 2.72 14.68 1.47
C ARG A 113 4.24 14.83 1.29
N GLU A 114 4.78 14.25 0.23
CA GLU A 114 6.17 14.45 -0.21
C GLU A 114 6.18 15.16 -1.57
N GLY A 115 6.51 16.45 -1.56
CA GLY A 115 6.42 17.29 -2.75
C GLY A 115 4.96 17.38 -3.24
N ASP A 116 4.71 16.94 -4.47
CA ASP A 116 3.39 16.97 -5.10
C ASP A 116 2.65 15.62 -5.05
N SER A 117 3.13 14.66 -4.25
CA SER A 117 2.53 13.33 -4.14
C SER A 117 2.34 12.91 -2.70
N TRP A 118 1.28 12.15 -2.45
CA TRP A 118 1.01 11.50 -1.18
C TRP A 118 1.54 10.09 -1.17
N LYS A 119 2.17 9.71 -0.06
CA LYS A 119 2.78 8.39 0.12
C LYS A 119 2.43 7.82 1.47
N VAL A 120 2.42 6.50 1.56
CA VAL A 120 2.25 5.76 2.80
C VAL A 120 3.59 5.72 3.54
N ALA A 121 3.62 6.30 4.74
CA ALA A 121 4.81 6.35 5.59
C ALA A 121 4.84 5.21 6.61
N LYS A 122 3.68 4.81 7.14
CA LYS A 122 3.58 3.73 8.15
C LYS A 122 2.29 2.94 7.99
N SER A 123 2.36 1.66 8.31
CA SER A 123 1.21 0.76 8.42
C SER A 123 1.34 -0.08 9.68
N ILE A 124 0.29 -0.15 10.49
CA ILE A 124 0.22 -1.03 11.65
C ILE A 124 -0.97 -1.95 11.47
N ASN A 125 -0.67 -3.20 11.19
CA ASN A 125 -1.66 -4.23 10.92
C ASN A 125 -1.96 -5.04 12.18
N SER A 126 -3.21 -5.40 12.40
CA SER A 126 -3.67 -6.22 13.52
C SER A 126 -4.78 -7.16 13.08
N TYR A 127 -4.87 -8.31 13.72
CA TYR A 127 -5.88 -9.33 13.46
C TYR A 127 -6.79 -9.48 14.68
N LYS A 128 -8.08 -9.65 14.42
CA LYS A 128 -9.11 -9.96 15.42
C LYS A 128 -9.97 -11.11 14.94
#